data_AF-A0AA88HLC1-F1
#
_entry.id   AF-A0AA88HLC1-F1
#
_cell.length_a   1.000
_cell.length_b   1.000
_cell.length_c   1.000
_cell.angle_alpha   90.00
_cell.angle_beta   90.00
_cell.angle_gamma   90.00
#
_symmetry.space_group_name_H-M   'P 1'
#
loop_
_entity.id
_entity.type
_entity.pdbx_description
1 polymer ?
#
loop_
_entity_poly.entity_id
_entity_poly.type
_entity_poly.pdbx_seq_one_letter_code
_entity_poly.pdbx_strand_id
1 'polypeptide(L)'
;MIWGWIFSALIAVTLALCPDVITKPDFDLTMYVGDWYEIQRTDDAFQSDAKCVRARYAALEEPGTFSVLNSGVTGNGTYISIIGVGIQTNASEPASLTVTLPGLPPGSYLVLDTDYTSFATVYSCDETLEGKIEQGRLYSRNKTLHQDQIDLVMKDFADLGVNISQFQKYYQGEDCQYDAPPALCPDVKTKPDFDLSKYVGDWYEIQRIDAAFQFDGECVRARYEALEEPGTFSVLNTGVRGDGTYLSITGVGTQTNETAPGSLTVQFPQLPPGSYLVLDTDYTTFATVYSCDVAFETKIEQGWLLSRTNTLSQDQIDRVMNDFTKLGVDITLFKKYYQGDDCQYDAENSASVSSVAYVFSFTLASAIFNRLF
;
A
#
# COMPACT_ATOMS: atom_id res chain seq x y z
N MET A 1 -39.40 -8.37 55.00
CA MET A 1 -39.42 -9.51 54.06
C MET A 1 -40.04 -8.98 52.78
N ILE A 2 -39.41 -8.79 51.63
CA ILE A 2 -38.11 -9.19 51.06
C ILE A 2 -37.70 -8.05 50.11
N TRP A 3 -36.40 -7.75 50.07
CA TRP A 3 -35.75 -6.86 49.11
C TRP A 3 -35.33 -7.63 47.85
N GLY A 4 -35.36 -6.95 46.69
CA GLY A 4 -34.46 -7.19 45.55
C GLY A 4 -34.91 -8.25 44.53
N TRP A 5 -34.61 -8.19 43.22
CA TRP A 5 -33.79 -7.29 42.40
C TRP A 5 -34.32 -7.35 40.96
N ILE A 6 -34.37 -6.20 40.28
CA ILE A 6 -34.43 -6.12 38.82
C ILE A 6 -33.01 -6.44 38.33
N PHE A 7 -32.80 -7.59 37.70
CA PHE A 7 -31.61 -7.80 36.88
C PHE A 7 -31.94 -7.31 35.47
N SER A 8 -31.51 -6.09 35.16
CA SER A 8 -31.24 -5.68 33.80
C SER A 8 -30.19 -6.63 33.23
N ALA A 9 -30.56 -7.43 32.24
CA ALA A 9 -29.59 -8.13 31.41
C ALA A 9 -28.87 -7.06 30.56
N LEU A 10 -27.83 -6.47 31.13
CA LEU A 10 -26.73 -5.93 30.34
C LEU A 10 -26.10 -7.13 29.65
N ILE A 11 -26.48 -7.37 28.40
CA ILE A 11 -25.62 -8.09 27.48
C ILE A 11 -24.37 -7.23 27.39
N ALA A 12 -23.34 -7.59 28.16
CA ALA A 12 -22.01 -7.12 27.91
C ALA A 12 -21.68 -7.60 26.49
N VAL A 13 -21.79 -6.70 25.53
CA VAL A 13 -21.06 -6.87 24.28
C VAL A 13 -19.61 -6.74 24.69
N THR A 14 -19.00 -7.88 25.05
CA THR A 14 -17.55 -7.96 25.17
C THR A 14 -17.02 -7.63 23.79
N LEU A 15 -16.53 -6.41 23.61
CA LEU A 15 -15.71 -6.06 22.46
C LEU A 15 -14.60 -7.10 22.42
N ALA A 16 -14.58 -7.92 21.37
CA ALA A 16 -13.56 -8.94 21.20
C ALA A 16 -12.24 -8.21 20.92
N LEU A 17 -11.36 -8.18 21.92
CA LEU A 17 -10.01 -7.62 21.79
C LEU A 17 -9.08 -8.65 21.16
N CYS A 18 -8.00 -8.17 20.55
CA CYS A 18 -6.96 -9.05 20.08
C CYS A 18 -6.32 -9.79 21.27
N PRO A 19 -6.04 -11.10 21.14
CA PRO A 19 -5.38 -11.83 22.21
C PRO A 19 -3.93 -11.36 22.37
N ASP A 20 -3.35 -11.58 23.55
CA ASP A 20 -1.90 -11.48 23.71
C ASP A 20 -1.24 -12.63 22.93
N VAL A 21 -0.45 -12.28 21.93
CA VAL A 21 0.17 -13.26 21.02
C VAL A 21 1.64 -13.44 21.39
N ILE A 22 2.03 -14.69 21.62
CA ILE A 22 3.44 -15.07 21.73
C ILE A 22 3.95 -15.37 20.31
N THR A 23 4.76 -14.48 19.77
CA THR A 23 5.39 -14.66 18.45
C THR A 23 6.71 -15.42 18.56
N LYS A 24 7.22 -15.92 17.43
CA LYS A 24 8.51 -16.62 17.37
C LYS A 24 9.65 -15.79 18.00
N PRO A 25 10.27 -16.24 19.12
CA PRO A 25 11.20 -15.40 19.89
C PRO A 25 12.53 -15.14 19.18
N ASP A 26 13.05 -16.11 18.41
CA ASP A 26 14.32 -16.01 17.67
C ASP A 26 14.07 -15.85 16.16
N PHE A 27 13.17 -14.94 15.80
CA PHE A 27 12.83 -14.71 14.41
C PHE A 27 13.94 -14.00 13.64
N ASP A 28 14.33 -14.59 12.52
CA ASP A 28 15.33 -14.03 11.61
C ASP A 28 14.68 -13.72 10.25
N LEU A 29 14.49 -12.43 10.00
CA LEU A 29 13.92 -11.92 8.76
C LEU A 29 14.75 -12.36 7.54
N THR A 30 16.08 -12.50 7.67
CA THR A 30 16.96 -12.88 6.56
C THR A 30 16.81 -14.35 6.15
N MET A 31 16.36 -15.22 7.06
CA MET A 31 15.98 -16.59 6.74
C MET A 31 14.52 -16.69 6.26
N TYR A 32 13.69 -15.71 6.62
CA TYR A 32 12.28 -15.68 6.25
C TYR A 32 12.03 -15.18 4.82
N VAL A 33 12.93 -14.38 4.24
CA VAL A 33 12.77 -13.87 2.86
C VAL A 33 12.65 -14.98 1.81
N GLY A 34 12.17 -14.62 0.62
CA GLY A 34 11.91 -15.53 -0.50
C GLY A 34 10.43 -15.89 -0.64
N ASP A 35 10.18 -16.95 -1.39
CA ASP A 35 8.82 -17.38 -1.75
C ASP A 35 8.16 -18.23 -0.65
N TRP A 36 6.87 -17.95 -0.43
CA TRP A 36 5.96 -18.69 0.43
C TRP A 36 4.64 -18.92 -0.30
N TYR A 37 4.21 -20.17 -0.39
CA TYR A 37 2.91 -20.56 -0.94
C TYR A 37 1.87 -20.58 0.18
N GLU A 38 0.73 -19.92 -0.03
CA GLU A 38 -0.37 -19.94 0.94
C GLU A 38 -1.11 -21.28 0.85
N ILE A 39 -1.05 -22.08 1.90
CA ILE A 39 -1.60 -23.44 1.94
C ILE A 39 -2.99 -23.44 2.56
N GLN A 40 -3.16 -22.72 3.67
CA GLN A 40 -4.47 -22.54 4.31
C GLN A 40 -4.61 -21.15 4.90
N ARG A 41 -5.86 -20.67 4.98
CA ARG A 41 -6.20 -19.44 5.69
C ARG A 41 -7.57 -19.52 6.32
N THR A 42 -7.81 -18.74 7.36
CA THR A 42 -9.18 -18.42 7.81
C THR A 42 -9.86 -17.57 6.74
N ASP A 43 -11.09 -17.92 6.36
CA ASP A 43 -11.82 -17.22 5.31
C ASP A 43 -12.14 -15.77 5.68
N ASP A 44 -12.00 -14.85 4.74
CA ASP A 44 -12.66 -13.55 4.79
C ASP A 44 -13.76 -13.52 3.73
N ALA A 45 -14.86 -12.81 3.99
CA ALA A 45 -15.96 -12.70 3.04
C ALA A 45 -15.60 -11.91 1.75
N PHE A 46 -14.31 -11.60 1.52
CA PHE A 46 -13.85 -10.61 0.54
C PHE A 46 -12.86 -11.14 -0.52
N GLN A 47 -12.26 -12.32 -0.38
CA GLN A 47 -11.27 -12.85 -1.37
C GLN A 47 -11.53 -14.29 -1.83
N SER A 48 -12.78 -14.64 -2.12
CA SER A 48 -13.24 -16.04 -2.19
C SER A 48 -12.87 -16.88 -3.44
N ASP A 49 -12.08 -16.41 -4.42
CA ASP A 49 -11.84 -17.17 -5.66
C ASP A 49 -10.39 -17.22 -6.17
N ALA A 50 -9.44 -16.55 -5.51
CA ALA A 50 -8.04 -16.59 -5.94
C ALA A 50 -7.42 -17.97 -5.72
N LYS A 51 -6.61 -18.42 -6.69
CA LYS A 51 -5.78 -19.63 -6.65
C LYS A 51 -4.31 -19.29 -6.90
N CYS A 52 -3.41 -20.25 -6.67
CA CYS A 52 -1.98 -20.08 -6.91
C CYS A 52 -1.36 -18.93 -6.11
N VAL A 53 -1.83 -18.72 -4.87
CA VAL A 53 -1.43 -17.56 -4.07
C VAL A 53 -0.02 -17.72 -3.52
N ARG A 54 0.82 -16.71 -3.72
CA ARG A 54 2.21 -16.68 -3.28
C ARG A 54 2.52 -15.32 -2.65
N ALA A 55 3.24 -15.35 -1.54
CA ALA A 55 3.87 -14.17 -0.95
C ALA A 55 5.38 -14.28 -1.15
N ARG A 56 5.98 -13.25 -1.75
CA ARG A 56 7.43 -13.14 -1.93
C ARG A 56 7.96 -11.99 -1.10
N TYR A 57 8.86 -12.31 -0.17
CA TYR A 57 9.48 -11.32 0.70
C TYR A 57 10.90 -11.01 0.26
N ALA A 58 11.31 -9.75 0.32
CA ALA A 58 12.71 -9.35 0.08
C ALA A 58 13.17 -8.32 1.11
N ALA A 59 14.36 -8.51 1.67
CA ALA A 59 14.95 -7.56 2.60
C ALA A 59 15.29 -6.26 1.87
N LEU A 60 14.96 -5.13 2.47
CA LEU A 60 15.24 -3.80 1.96
C LEU A 60 16.57 -3.28 2.54
N GLU A 61 17.08 -2.15 2.04
CA GLU A 61 18.38 -1.60 2.45
C GLU A 61 18.38 -1.13 3.91
N GLU A 62 17.25 -0.60 4.38
CA GLU A 62 17.10 -0.19 5.77
C GLU A 62 16.92 -1.42 6.68
N PRO A 63 17.73 -1.57 7.74
CA PRO A 63 17.62 -2.69 8.66
C PRO A 63 16.21 -2.83 9.26
N GLY A 64 15.69 -4.06 9.30
CA GLY A 64 14.35 -4.33 9.82
C GLY A 64 13.22 -4.04 8.85
N THR A 65 13.51 -3.67 7.59
CA THR A 65 12.50 -3.39 6.58
C THR A 65 12.51 -4.44 5.46
N PHE A 66 11.35 -4.73 4.88
CA PHE A 66 11.19 -5.72 3.81
C PHE A 66 10.06 -5.32 2.85
N SER A 67 10.11 -5.78 1.60
CA SER A 67 8.95 -5.75 0.70
C SER A 67 8.22 -7.08 0.76
N VAL A 68 6.91 -7.05 0.48
CA VAL A 68 6.10 -8.25 0.27
C VAL A 68 5.30 -8.09 -1.02
N LEU A 69 5.55 -8.97 -1.98
CA LEU A 69 4.74 -9.10 -3.18
C LEU A 69 3.77 -10.27 -2.96
N ASN A 70 2.49 -9.96 -2.78
CA ASN A 70 1.44 -10.96 -2.80
C ASN A 70 0.91 -11.07 -4.24
N SER A 71 0.80 -12.30 -4.75
CA SER A 71 0.22 -12.56 -6.07
C SER A 71 -0.69 -13.78 -6.08
N GLY A 72 -1.54 -13.86 -7.09
CA GLY A 72 -2.45 -14.98 -7.30
C GLY A 72 -3.15 -14.88 -8.65
N VAL A 73 -4.07 -15.82 -8.89
CA VAL A 73 -4.87 -15.90 -10.11
C VAL A 73 -6.34 -16.00 -9.72
N THR A 74 -7.17 -15.07 -10.17
CA THR A 74 -8.63 -15.10 -9.91
C THR A 74 -9.31 -16.29 -10.61
N GLY A 75 -10.57 -16.57 -10.26
CA GLY A 75 -11.31 -17.71 -10.82
C GLY A 75 -11.47 -17.68 -12.34
N ASN A 76 -11.43 -16.49 -12.95
CA ASN A 76 -11.46 -16.30 -14.42
C ASN A 76 -10.08 -16.38 -15.10
N GLY A 77 -8.99 -16.62 -14.34
CA GLY A 77 -7.64 -16.77 -14.88
C GLY A 77 -6.82 -15.47 -14.97
N THR A 78 -7.28 -14.35 -14.41
CA THR A 78 -6.52 -13.10 -14.38
C THR A 78 -5.44 -13.13 -13.30
N TYR A 79 -4.20 -12.81 -13.66
CA TYR A 79 -3.12 -12.62 -12.69
C TYR A 79 -3.35 -11.31 -11.92
N ILE A 80 -3.28 -11.39 -10.60
CA ILE A 80 -3.39 -10.26 -9.69
C ILE A 80 -2.17 -10.21 -8.78
N SER A 81 -1.71 -9.01 -8.46
CA SER A 81 -0.61 -8.80 -7.53
C SER A 81 -0.75 -7.48 -6.79
N ILE A 82 -0.18 -7.44 -5.60
CA ILE A 82 -0.07 -6.25 -4.77
C ILE A 82 1.27 -6.28 -4.05
N ILE A 83 2.00 -5.17 -4.14
CA ILE A 83 3.28 -5.01 -3.45
C ILE A 83 3.12 -4.05 -2.28
N GLY A 84 3.53 -4.53 -1.10
CA GLY A 84 3.57 -3.77 0.13
C GLY A 84 4.95 -3.71 0.74
N VAL A 85 5.01 -3.05 1.87
CA VAL A 85 6.19 -2.88 2.70
C VAL A 85 5.89 -3.41 4.08
N GLY A 86 6.85 -4.07 4.69
CA GLY A 86 6.80 -4.42 6.09
C GLY A 86 7.99 -3.89 6.87
N ILE A 87 7.74 -3.68 8.16
CA ILE A 87 8.72 -3.21 9.14
C ILE A 87 8.70 -4.11 10.37
N GLN A 88 9.88 -4.34 10.91
CA GLN A 88 10.11 -4.96 12.20
C GLN A 88 10.30 -3.84 13.22
N THR A 89 9.24 -3.53 13.98
CA THR A 89 9.19 -2.33 14.83
C THR A 89 9.91 -2.50 16.16
N ASN A 90 10.03 -3.73 16.67
CA ASN A 90 10.57 -4.03 17.99
C ASN A 90 11.60 -5.17 17.94
N ALA A 91 12.87 -4.84 18.18
CA ALA A 91 13.95 -5.83 18.24
C ALA A 91 13.78 -6.85 19.39
N SER A 92 12.98 -6.52 20.42
CA SER A 92 12.66 -7.44 21.53
C SER A 92 11.55 -8.44 21.19
N GLU A 93 10.79 -8.18 20.11
CA GLU A 93 9.71 -9.03 19.61
C GLU A 93 9.90 -9.22 18.10
N PRO A 94 10.95 -9.93 17.68
CA PRO A 94 11.42 -9.87 16.30
C PRO A 94 10.42 -10.42 15.27
N ALA A 95 9.46 -11.26 15.67
CA ALA A 95 8.40 -11.78 14.81
C ALA A 95 7.09 -10.95 14.81
N SER A 96 7.06 -9.84 15.57
CA SER A 96 5.95 -8.88 15.54
C SER A 96 6.23 -7.85 14.45
N LEU A 97 5.70 -8.11 13.26
CA LEU A 97 5.90 -7.27 12.09
C LEU A 97 4.65 -6.43 11.82
N THR A 98 4.82 -5.32 11.11
CA THR A 98 3.73 -4.53 10.55
C THR A 98 3.87 -4.52 9.05
N VAL A 99 2.80 -4.81 8.31
CA VAL A 99 2.77 -4.78 6.84
C VAL A 99 1.76 -3.73 6.38
N THR A 100 2.20 -2.87 5.46
CA THR A 100 1.39 -1.85 4.80
C THR A 100 1.25 -2.22 3.33
N LEU A 101 0.00 -2.34 2.87
CA LEU A 101 -0.34 -2.55 1.47
C LEU A 101 -0.94 -1.25 0.89
N PRO A 102 -0.81 -1.02 -0.43
CA PRO A 102 -1.43 0.12 -1.10
C PRO A 102 -2.92 0.22 -0.76
N GLY A 103 -3.30 1.38 -0.26
CA GLY A 103 -4.69 1.68 0.07
C GLY A 103 -5.26 0.98 1.30
N LEU A 104 -4.44 0.33 2.11
CA LEU A 104 -4.86 -0.27 3.38
C LEU A 104 -4.08 0.33 4.54
N PRO A 105 -4.69 0.47 5.74
CA PRO A 105 -3.94 0.85 6.93
C PRO A 105 -2.85 -0.19 7.22
N PRO A 106 -1.75 0.19 7.91
CA PRO A 106 -0.76 -0.78 8.37
C PRO A 106 -1.43 -1.85 9.24
N GLY A 107 -1.25 -3.12 8.87
CA GLY A 107 -1.83 -4.26 9.56
C GLY A 107 -0.78 -5.07 10.31
N SER A 108 -1.20 -5.72 11.39
CA SER A 108 -0.35 -6.64 12.14
C SER A 108 0.01 -7.89 11.32
N TYR A 109 1.27 -8.33 11.42
CA TYR A 109 1.78 -9.56 10.80
C TYR A 109 2.65 -10.28 11.82
N LEU A 110 2.05 -11.22 12.55
CA LEU A 110 2.66 -11.89 13.69
C LEU A 110 3.08 -13.31 13.29
N VAL A 111 4.38 -13.56 13.18
CA VAL A 111 4.89 -14.90 12.88
C VAL A 111 4.83 -15.74 14.16
N LEU A 112 3.94 -16.73 14.18
CA LEU A 112 3.76 -17.61 15.35
C LEU A 112 4.90 -18.63 15.41
N ASP A 113 5.08 -19.39 14.31
CA ASP A 113 6.21 -20.30 14.16
C ASP A 113 6.63 -20.45 12.70
N THR A 114 7.89 -20.86 12.51
CA THR A 114 8.47 -21.23 11.22
C THR A 114 9.78 -21.95 11.45
N ASP A 115 10.07 -22.95 10.62
CA ASP A 115 11.40 -23.56 10.50
C ASP A 115 12.23 -22.95 9.35
N TYR A 116 11.74 -21.84 8.79
CA TYR A 116 12.26 -21.08 7.64
C TYR A 116 12.32 -21.84 6.30
N THR A 117 12.23 -23.16 6.32
CA THR A 117 12.58 -24.04 5.19
C THR A 117 11.41 -24.90 4.71
N SER A 118 10.36 -25.07 5.51
CA SER A 118 9.21 -25.88 5.14
C SER A 118 7.87 -25.18 5.40
N PHE A 119 7.67 -24.51 6.54
CA PHE A 119 6.40 -23.87 6.89
C PHE A 119 6.57 -22.53 7.61
N ALA A 120 5.49 -21.73 7.60
CA ALA A 120 5.33 -20.61 8.51
C ALA A 120 3.85 -20.44 8.87
N THR A 121 3.56 -20.19 10.14
CA THR A 121 2.23 -19.81 10.63
C THR A 121 2.23 -18.33 10.98
N VAL A 122 1.24 -17.63 10.45
CA VAL A 122 1.11 -16.18 10.61
C VAL A 122 -0.28 -15.86 11.11
N TYR A 123 -0.34 -15.03 12.13
CA TYR A 123 -1.57 -14.48 12.66
C TYR A 123 -1.58 -12.97 12.50
N SER A 124 -2.74 -12.42 12.17
CA SER A 124 -2.99 -10.99 12.08
C SER A 124 -4.22 -10.70 12.92
N CYS A 125 -4.17 -9.64 13.70
CA CYS A 125 -5.29 -9.17 14.49
C CYS A 125 -5.20 -7.67 14.70
N ASP A 126 -6.19 -6.94 14.18
CA ASP A 126 -6.28 -5.51 14.36
C ASP A 126 -7.64 -5.16 15.01
N GLU A 127 -7.59 -4.30 16.03
CA GLU A 127 -8.77 -3.85 16.75
C GLU A 127 -9.52 -2.77 15.94
N THR A 128 -10.84 -2.83 15.98
CA THR A 128 -11.75 -1.93 15.27
C THR A 128 -12.82 -1.40 16.22
N LEU A 129 -13.57 -0.39 15.78
CA LEU A 129 -14.70 0.13 16.55
C LEU A 129 -15.80 -0.93 16.80
N GLU A 130 -15.88 -1.94 15.94
CA GLU A 130 -16.91 -3.01 16.00
C GLU A 130 -16.40 -4.33 16.61
N GLY A 131 -15.14 -4.39 17.06
CA GLY A 131 -14.52 -5.59 17.62
C GLY A 131 -13.08 -5.76 17.15
N LYS A 132 -12.73 -6.96 16.65
CA LYS A 132 -11.43 -7.24 16.02
C LYS A 132 -11.62 -7.85 14.65
N ILE A 133 -10.65 -7.64 13.78
CA ILE A 133 -10.49 -8.40 12.54
C ILE A 133 -9.29 -9.29 12.76
N GLU A 134 -9.48 -10.62 12.73
CA GLU A 134 -8.41 -11.58 12.92
C GLU A 134 -8.32 -12.53 11.72
N GLN A 135 -7.09 -12.91 11.36
CA GLN A 135 -6.82 -13.85 10.29
C GLN A 135 -5.64 -14.76 10.65
N GLY A 136 -5.79 -16.06 10.37
CA GLY A 136 -4.70 -17.03 10.45
C GLY A 136 -4.33 -17.52 9.07
N ARG A 137 -3.02 -17.64 8.78
CA ARG A 137 -2.48 -18.10 7.50
C ARG A 137 -1.36 -19.12 7.73
N LEU A 138 -1.41 -20.21 6.97
CA LEU A 138 -0.39 -21.25 6.92
C LEU A 138 0.30 -21.18 5.56
N TYR A 139 1.60 -20.93 5.59
CA TYR A 139 2.47 -20.89 4.43
C TYR A 139 3.37 -22.12 4.36
N SER A 140 3.83 -22.44 3.15
CA SER A 140 4.89 -23.43 2.93
C SER A 140 5.90 -22.98 1.89
N ARG A 141 7.14 -23.44 2.00
CA ARG A 141 8.16 -23.30 0.95
C ARG A 141 7.89 -24.17 -0.28
N ASN A 142 7.01 -25.17 -0.14
CA ASN A 142 6.56 -26.04 -1.22
C ASN A 142 5.08 -25.80 -1.52
N LYS A 143 4.62 -26.18 -2.71
CA LYS A 143 3.20 -26.07 -3.11
C LYS A 143 2.25 -26.91 -2.24
N THR A 144 2.79 -27.84 -1.45
CA THR A 144 2.04 -28.71 -0.55
C THR A 144 2.79 -28.88 0.76
N LEU A 145 2.05 -29.05 1.85
CA LEU A 145 2.59 -29.42 3.15
C LEU A 145 1.97 -30.76 3.59
N HIS A 146 2.75 -31.63 4.23
CA HIS A 146 2.24 -32.93 4.67
C HIS A 146 1.25 -32.76 5.84
N GLN A 147 0.25 -33.65 5.94
CA GLN A 147 -0.87 -33.45 6.88
C GLN A 147 -0.43 -33.49 8.35
N ASP A 148 0.60 -34.25 8.70
CA ASP A 148 1.16 -34.27 10.06
C ASP A 148 1.77 -32.92 10.47
N GLN A 149 2.47 -32.24 9.55
CA GLN A 149 3.01 -30.91 9.75
C GLN A 149 1.87 -29.90 9.89
N ILE A 150 0.83 -30.01 9.05
CA ILE A 150 -0.38 -29.18 9.17
C ILE A 150 -1.00 -29.36 10.56
N ASP A 151 -1.26 -30.60 10.98
CA ASP A 151 -1.90 -30.88 12.27
C ASP A 151 -1.07 -30.36 13.46
N LEU A 152 0.26 -30.40 13.35
CA LEU A 152 1.18 -29.86 14.35
C LEU A 152 1.05 -28.34 14.47
N VAL A 153 1.16 -27.61 13.36
CA VAL A 153 1.25 -26.14 13.35
C VAL A 153 -0.13 -25.47 13.50
N MET A 154 -1.20 -26.17 13.15
CA MET A 154 -2.57 -25.69 13.39
C MET A 154 -2.91 -25.59 14.88
N LYS A 155 -2.14 -26.25 15.75
CA LYS A 155 -2.28 -26.12 17.20
C LYS A 155 -1.97 -24.70 17.68
N ASP A 156 -1.01 -24.01 17.07
CA ASP A 156 -0.64 -22.63 17.46
C ASP A 156 -1.85 -21.69 17.36
N PHE A 157 -2.65 -21.83 16.29
CA PHE A 157 -3.89 -21.09 16.10
C PHE A 157 -4.97 -21.47 17.12
N ALA A 158 -5.10 -22.77 17.41
CA ALA A 158 -6.07 -23.26 18.40
C ALA A 158 -5.75 -22.75 19.82
N ASP A 159 -4.47 -22.68 20.19
CA ASP A 159 -4.01 -22.18 21.49
C ASP A 159 -4.27 -20.66 21.63
N LEU A 160 -4.32 -19.91 20.52
CA LEU A 160 -4.78 -18.51 20.47
C LEU A 160 -6.32 -18.35 20.49
N GLY A 161 -7.07 -19.46 20.44
CA GLY A 161 -8.53 -19.45 20.38
C GLY A 161 -9.11 -19.20 18.99
N VAL A 162 -8.29 -19.25 17.93
CA VAL A 162 -8.77 -19.14 16.55
C VAL A 162 -9.53 -20.41 16.19
N ASN A 163 -10.70 -20.26 15.56
CA ASN A 163 -11.49 -21.41 15.13
C ASN A 163 -10.85 -22.09 13.92
N ILE A 164 -10.05 -23.15 14.17
CA ILE A 164 -9.36 -23.90 13.13
C ILE A 164 -10.29 -24.53 12.09
N SER A 165 -11.59 -24.73 12.39
CA SER A 165 -12.56 -25.25 11.41
C SER A 165 -12.87 -24.27 10.29
N GLN A 166 -12.49 -22.99 10.44
CA GLN A 166 -12.67 -21.96 9.42
C GLN A 166 -11.50 -21.92 8.43
N PHE A 167 -10.43 -22.68 8.65
CA PHE A 167 -9.33 -22.73 7.72
C PHE A 167 -9.74 -23.47 6.44
N GLN A 168 -9.53 -22.80 5.31
CA GLN A 168 -9.77 -23.35 3.98
C GLN A 168 -8.44 -23.61 3.28
N LYS A 169 -8.37 -24.70 2.52
CA LYS A 169 -7.20 -25.05 1.71
C LYS A 169 -7.16 -24.20 0.44
N TYR A 170 -6.02 -23.60 0.16
CA TYR A 170 -5.77 -22.86 -1.06
C TYR A 170 -5.22 -23.78 -2.17
N TYR A 171 -5.67 -23.54 -3.39
CA TYR A 171 -5.25 -24.36 -4.54
C TYR A 171 -3.85 -23.97 -5.02
N GLN A 172 -2.93 -24.94 -5.06
CA GLN A 172 -1.52 -24.81 -5.45
C GLN A 172 -1.10 -25.91 -6.45
N GLY A 173 -1.97 -26.22 -7.42
CA GLY A 173 -1.81 -27.34 -8.35
C GLY A 173 -0.64 -27.22 -9.35
N GLU A 174 -0.50 -28.24 -10.20
CA GLU A 174 0.54 -28.28 -11.24
C GLU A 174 0.35 -27.23 -12.34
N ASP A 175 -0.89 -26.80 -12.59
CA ASP A 175 -1.25 -25.74 -13.54
C ASP A 175 -0.90 -24.34 -13.02
N CYS A 176 -0.55 -24.19 -11.74
CA CYS A 176 -0.19 -22.90 -11.18
C CYS A 176 1.11 -22.34 -11.79
N GLN A 177 0.97 -21.18 -12.44
CA GLN A 177 2.06 -20.33 -12.91
C GLN A 177 2.19 -19.16 -11.91
N TYR A 178 3.33 -19.10 -11.21
CA TYR A 178 3.55 -18.10 -10.16
C TYR A 178 4.36 -16.91 -10.63
N ASP A 179 5.18 -17.11 -11.66
CA ASP A 179 5.90 -16.03 -12.27
C ASP A 179 4.89 -15.14 -12.98
N ALA A 180 4.95 -13.84 -12.68
CA ALA A 180 4.08 -12.89 -13.31
C ALA A 180 4.27 -12.97 -14.83
N PRO A 181 3.19 -12.83 -15.62
CA PRO A 181 3.34 -12.35 -16.98
C PRO A 181 4.22 -11.09 -16.96
N PRO A 182 5.02 -10.80 -17.99
CA PRO A 182 5.83 -9.58 -18.03
C PRO A 182 4.94 -8.39 -17.65
N ALA A 183 5.22 -7.81 -16.48
CA ALA A 183 4.52 -6.61 -16.06
C ALA A 183 4.96 -5.51 -17.02
N LEU A 184 4.05 -5.06 -17.85
CA LEU A 184 4.30 -4.01 -18.82
C LEU A 184 3.44 -2.82 -18.45
N CYS A 185 4.08 -1.68 -18.28
CA CYS A 185 3.38 -0.41 -18.29
C CYS A 185 2.73 -0.19 -19.66
N PRO A 186 1.53 0.39 -19.71
CA PRO A 186 0.88 0.70 -20.97
C PRO A 186 1.74 1.69 -21.79
N ASP A 187 1.57 1.68 -23.11
CA ASP A 187 2.11 2.76 -23.94
C ASP A 187 1.28 4.03 -23.69
N VAL A 188 1.89 5.01 -23.02
CA VAL A 188 1.21 6.22 -22.57
C VAL A 188 1.44 7.37 -23.53
N LYS A 189 0.35 7.93 -24.05
CA LYS A 189 0.39 9.21 -24.77
C LYS A 189 0.12 10.35 -23.80
N THR A 190 1.14 11.16 -23.57
CA THR A 190 1.04 12.37 -22.73
C THR A 190 0.46 13.54 -23.52
N LYS A 191 0.09 14.62 -22.81
CA LYS A 191 -0.43 15.84 -23.40
C LYS A 191 0.57 16.39 -24.45
N PRO A 192 0.20 16.43 -25.74
CA PRO A 192 1.14 16.69 -26.84
C PRO A 192 1.62 18.14 -26.91
N ASP A 193 0.87 19.08 -26.33
CA ASP A 193 1.14 20.52 -26.30
C ASP A 193 1.38 20.99 -24.86
N PHE A 194 1.94 20.12 -24.02
CA PHE A 194 2.19 20.43 -22.62
C PHE A 194 3.15 21.63 -22.47
N ASP A 195 2.74 22.60 -21.65
CA ASP A 195 3.46 23.83 -21.36
C ASP A 195 3.68 23.96 -19.86
N LEU A 196 4.89 23.66 -19.40
CA LEU A 196 5.28 23.71 -17.98
C LEU A 196 4.99 25.09 -17.37
N SER A 197 5.17 26.17 -18.13
CA SER A 197 4.96 27.54 -17.63
C SER A 197 3.51 27.85 -17.27
N LYS A 198 2.55 27.11 -17.86
CA LYS A 198 1.12 27.19 -17.51
C LYS A 198 0.73 26.19 -16.42
N TYR A 199 1.55 25.17 -16.22
CA TYR A 199 1.30 24.10 -15.25
C TYR A 199 1.76 24.47 -13.83
N VAL A 200 2.77 25.33 -13.69
CA VAL A 200 3.26 25.78 -12.37
C VAL A 200 2.15 26.40 -11.49
N GLY A 201 2.43 26.50 -10.19
CA GLY A 201 1.50 26.95 -9.15
C GLY A 201 0.91 25.79 -8.36
N ASP A 202 -0.17 26.09 -7.64
CA ASP A 202 -0.81 25.14 -6.73
C ASP A 202 -1.76 24.18 -7.47
N TRP A 203 -1.70 22.92 -7.04
CA TRP A 203 -2.59 21.84 -7.41
C TRP A 203 -3.01 21.07 -6.16
N TYR A 204 -4.31 20.87 -5.98
CA TYR A 204 -4.91 20.08 -4.90
C TYR A 204 -5.16 18.65 -5.38
N GLU A 205 -4.75 17.67 -4.60
CA GLU A 205 -4.95 16.25 -4.93
C GLU A 205 -6.38 15.84 -4.52
N ILE A 206 -7.27 15.70 -5.51
CA ILE A 206 -8.68 15.38 -5.26
C ILE A 206 -8.88 13.87 -5.13
N GLN A 207 -8.23 13.10 -6.01
CA GLN A 207 -8.22 11.65 -5.94
C GLN A 207 -6.86 11.09 -6.36
N ARG A 208 -6.46 9.95 -5.80
CA ARG A 208 -5.29 9.20 -6.27
C ARG A 208 -5.46 7.69 -6.12
N ILE A 209 -4.63 6.95 -6.84
CA ILE A 209 -4.33 5.54 -6.53
C ILE A 209 -3.23 5.54 -5.47
N ASP A 210 -3.50 4.90 -4.33
CA ASP A 210 -2.53 4.81 -3.25
C ASP A 210 -1.35 3.94 -3.61
N ALA A 211 -0.17 4.34 -3.12
CA ALA A 211 1.01 3.49 -3.08
C ALA A 211 1.40 3.19 -1.62
N ALA A 212 1.95 2.01 -1.35
CA ALA A 212 2.31 1.56 0.01
C ALA A 212 3.30 2.49 0.75
N PHE A 213 4.04 3.31 0.00
CA PHE A 213 5.04 4.24 0.50
C PHE A 213 4.57 5.70 0.54
N GLN A 214 3.38 5.99 0.00
CA GLN A 214 2.79 7.31 0.14
C GLN A 214 2.14 7.41 1.51
N PHE A 215 2.24 8.58 2.13
CA PHE A 215 1.60 8.80 3.43
C PHE A 215 0.09 8.99 3.24
N ASP A 216 -0.68 8.40 4.15
CA ASP A 216 -2.13 8.54 4.20
C ASP A 216 -2.53 9.85 4.89
N GLY A 217 -2.93 10.83 4.08
CA GLY A 217 -3.02 12.23 4.47
C GLY A 217 -4.08 13.02 3.75
N GLU A 218 -4.65 14.00 4.45
CA GLU A 218 -5.66 14.91 3.93
C GLU A 218 -5.08 16.30 3.65
N CYS A 219 -5.87 17.18 3.04
CA CYS A 219 -5.45 18.55 2.69
C CYS A 219 -4.19 18.57 1.80
N VAL A 220 -4.08 17.58 0.90
CA VAL A 220 -2.86 17.37 0.11
C VAL A 220 -2.76 18.40 -1.01
N ARG A 221 -1.63 19.09 -1.08
CA ARG A 221 -1.31 20.10 -2.10
C ARG A 221 0.07 19.87 -2.66
N ALA A 222 0.20 20.00 -3.98
CA ALA A 222 1.46 20.09 -4.70
C ALA A 222 1.64 21.51 -5.25
N ARG A 223 2.70 22.20 -4.83
CA ARG A 223 3.11 23.52 -5.37
C ARG A 223 4.29 23.34 -6.30
N TYR A 224 4.10 23.70 -7.57
CA TYR A 224 5.14 23.63 -8.59
C TYR A 224 5.72 25.00 -8.88
N GLU A 225 7.05 25.11 -8.92
CA GLU A 225 7.75 26.37 -9.27
C GLU A 225 8.81 26.11 -10.34
N ALA A 226 8.87 26.96 -11.36
CA ALA A 226 9.92 26.88 -12.37
C ALA A 226 11.28 27.25 -11.74
N LEU A 227 12.32 26.50 -12.08
CA LEU A 227 13.69 26.77 -11.65
C LEU A 227 14.45 27.53 -12.75
N GLU A 228 15.66 28.00 -12.42
CA GLU A 228 16.49 28.81 -13.33
C GLU A 228 16.89 28.05 -14.60
N GLU A 229 17.11 26.74 -14.50
CA GLU A 229 17.46 25.90 -15.63
C GLU A 229 16.21 25.59 -16.47
N PRO A 230 16.22 25.87 -17.80
CA PRO A 230 15.07 25.61 -18.66
C PRO A 230 14.59 24.15 -18.58
N GLY A 231 13.28 23.97 -18.45
CA GLY A 231 12.66 22.64 -18.36
C GLY A 231 12.79 21.98 -16.98
N THR A 232 13.27 22.69 -15.95
CA THR A 232 13.34 22.17 -14.59
C THR A 232 12.36 22.90 -13.66
N PHE A 233 11.85 22.18 -12.65
CA PHE A 233 10.89 22.71 -11.68
C PHE A 233 11.10 22.09 -10.30
N SER A 234 10.73 22.79 -9.24
CA SER A 234 10.55 22.21 -7.91
C SER A 234 9.11 21.79 -7.71
N VAL A 235 8.88 20.79 -6.87
CA VAL A 235 7.55 20.42 -6.38
C VAL A 235 7.59 20.31 -4.87
N LEU A 236 6.78 21.11 -4.18
CA LEU A 236 6.55 21.01 -2.74
C LEU A 236 5.20 20.35 -2.50
N ASN A 237 5.23 19.11 -2.03
CA ASN A 237 4.05 18.39 -1.58
C ASN A 237 3.84 18.64 -0.09
N THR A 238 2.61 18.93 0.31
CA THR A 238 2.20 19.15 1.70
C THR A 238 0.92 18.39 2.01
N GLY A 239 0.68 18.07 3.28
CA GLY A 239 -0.55 17.42 3.74
C GLY A 239 -0.61 17.30 5.27
N VAL A 240 -1.70 16.74 5.78
CA VAL A 240 -1.95 16.59 7.23
C VAL A 240 -2.38 15.16 7.53
N ARG A 241 -1.75 14.53 8.53
CA ARG A 241 -2.15 13.20 9.04
C ARG A 241 -3.45 13.27 9.83
N GLY A 242 -4.11 12.13 9.99
CA GLY A 242 -5.30 12.01 10.84
C GLY A 242 -5.08 12.43 12.31
N ASP A 243 -3.84 12.44 12.79
CA ASP A 243 -3.46 12.95 14.12
C ASP A 243 -3.17 14.46 14.16
N GLY A 244 -3.32 15.16 13.04
CA GLY A 244 -3.06 16.58 12.87
C GLY A 244 -1.60 16.94 12.54
N THR A 245 -0.71 15.95 12.40
CA THR A 245 0.69 16.20 12.05
C THR A 245 0.81 16.77 10.64
N TYR A 246 1.40 17.97 10.53
CA TYR A 246 1.74 18.57 9.24
C TYR A 246 2.95 17.90 8.62
N LEU A 247 2.86 17.72 7.32
CA LEU A 247 3.74 16.88 6.54
C LEU A 247 4.13 17.61 5.25
N SER A 248 5.43 17.73 4.95
CA SER A 248 5.92 18.26 3.65
C SER A 248 7.14 17.52 3.07
N ILE A 249 7.27 17.58 1.74
CA ILE A 249 8.46 17.15 1.00
C ILE A 249 8.68 17.99 -0.26
N THR A 250 9.93 18.34 -0.52
CA THR A 250 10.35 19.01 -1.76
C THR A 250 11.08 18.03 -2.67
N GLY A 251 10.67 17.97 -3.94
CA GLY A 251 11.35 17.27 -5.02
C GLY A 251 11.75 18.22 -6.15
N VAL A 252 12.48 17.67 -7.11
CA VAL A 252 12.86 18.36 -8.36
C VAL A 252 12.34 17.54 -9.53
N GLY A 253 11.77 18.20 -10.52
CA GLY A 253 11.34 17.58 -11.76
C GLY A 253 11.95 18.21 -13.00
N THR A 254 11.96 17.43 -14.07
CA THR A 254 12.53 17.81 -15.36
C THR A 254 11.59 17.43 -16.51
N GLN A 255 11.58 18.28 -17.53
CA GLN A 255 10.90 18.11 -18.80
C GLN A 255 11.97 17.90 -19.88
N THR A 256 12.44 16.67 -20.05
CA THR A 256 13.59 16.36 -20.93
C THR A 256 13.20 15.93 -22.35
N ASN A 257 11.93 15.57 -22.59
CA ASN A 257 11.50 15.03 -23.88
C ASN A 257 10.71 16.06 -24.71
N GLU A 258 11.37 16.67 -25.71
CA GLU A 258 10.74 17.62 -26.63
C GLU A 258 9.65 16.99 -27.52
N THR A 259 9.71 15.68 -27.78
CA THR A 259 8.73 14.98 -28.62
C THR A 259 7.50 14.48 -27.84
N ALA A 260 7.58 14.49 -26.51
CA ALA A 260 6.50 14.14 -25.60
C ALA A 260 6.53 15.09 -24.40
N PRO A 261 6.15 16.38 -24.60
CA PRO A 261 6.39 17.42 -23.60
C PRO A 261 5.66 17.19 -22.28
N GLY A 262 4.58 16.40 -22.24
CA GLY A 262 3.89 16.00 -21.01
C GLY A 262 4.53 14.82 -20.27
N SER A 263 5.65 14.27 -20.76
CA SER A 263 6.43 13.23 -20.09
C SER A 263 7.48 13.89 -19.20
N LEU A 264 7.16 14.05 -17.93
CA LEU A 264 8.05 14.62 -16.93
C LEU A 264 8.71 13.50 -16.10
N THR A 265 9.82 13.84 -15.47
CA THR A 265 10.45 13.02 -14.43
C THR A 265 10.45 13.81 -13.15
N VAL A 266 10.11 13.20 -12.01
CA VAL A 266 10.18 13.83 -10.69
C VAL A 266 11.05 12.99 -9.77
N GLN A 267 11.93 13.64 -9.02
CA GLN A 267 12.81 13.00 -8.06
C GLN A 267 12.64 13.65 -6.69
N PHE A 268 12.43 12.82 -5.67
CA PHE A 268 12.42 13.24 -4.27
C PHE A 268 13.72 12.77 -3.57
N PRO A 269 14.11 13.42 -2.46
CA PRO A 269 15.27 13.00 -1.69
C PRO A 269 15.22 11.51 -1.37
N GLN A 270 16.35 10.83 -1.60
CA GLN A 270 16.53 9.39 -1.38
C GLN A 270 15.74 8.49 -2.33
N LEU A 271 14.87 8.98 -3.20
CA LEU A 271 14.21 8.16 -4.22
C LEU A 271 14.92 8.25 -5.57
N PRO A 272 14.90 7.18 -6.37
CA PRO A 272 15.23 7.31 -7.77
C PRO A 272 14.18 8.17 -8.49
N PRO A 273 14.53 8.73 -9.66
CA PRO A 273 13.59 9.51 -10.45
C PRO A 273 12.41 8.64 -10.90
N GLY A 274 11.18 9.10 -10.63
CA GLY A 274 9.94 8.47 -11.05
C GLY A 274 9.32 9.15 -12.26
N SER A 275 8.56 8.39 -13.04
CA SER A 275 7.80 8.93 -14.17
C SER A 275 6.63 9.81 -13.68
N TYR A 276 6.40 10.94 -14.34
CA TYR A 276 5.26 11.83 -14.08
C TYR A 276 4.65 12.23 -15.43
N LEU A 277 3.63 11.48 -15.84
CA LEU A 277 3.06 11.54 -17.19
C LEU A 277 1.75 12.33 -17.15
N VAL A 278 1.78 13.57 -17.62
CA VAL A 278 0.57 14.40 -17.72
C VAL A 278 -0.25 13.92 -18.91
N LEU A 279 -1.40 13.29 -18.65
CA LEU A 279 -2.29 12.73 -19.68
C LEU A 279 -3.14 13.84 -20.33
N ASP A 280 -3.79 14.65 -19.50
CA ASP A 280 -4.59 15.80 -19.94
C ASP A 280 -4.56 16.89 -18.87
N THR A 281 -4.72 18.13 -19.29
CA THR A 281 -4.93 19.29 -18.42
C THR A 281 -5.40 20.46 -19.27
N ASP A 282 -6.29 21.27 -18.71
CA ASP A 282 -6.63 22.60 -19.23
C ASP A 282 -5.80 23.72 -18.58
N TYR A 283 -4.83 23.36 -17.72
CA TYR A 283 -3.95 24.20 -16.91
C TYR A 283 -4.64 25.03 -15.83
N THR A 284 -5.92 25.34 -15.98
CA THR A 284 -6.66 26.28 -15.13
C THR A 284 -7.65 25.62 -14.19
N THR A 285 -7.93 24.33 -14.35
CA THR A 285 -8.98 23.67 -13.57
C THR A 285 -8.62 22.27 -13.13
N PHE A 286 -8.13 21.41 -14.03
CA PHE A 286 -7.79 20.04 -13.69
C PHE A 286 -6.48 19.58 -14.35
N ALA A 287 -5.86 18.55 -13.77
CA ALA A 287 -4.82 17.77 -14.43
C ALA A 287 -4.98 16.28 -14.11
N THR A 288 -4.83 15.46 -15.14
CA THR A 288 -4.77 14.01 -15.06
C THR A 288 -3.32 13.60 -15.17
N VAL A 289 -2.79 12.95 -14.14
CA VAL A 289 -1.40 12.51 -14.10
C VAL A 289 -1.34 11.02 -13.85
N TYR A 290 -0.45 10.33 -14.56
CA TYR A 290 -0.21 8.91 -14.42
C TYR A 290 1.28 8.64 -14.22
N SER A 291 1.59 7.56 -13.53
CA SER A 291 2.93 7.03 -13.38
C SER A 291 2.83 5.51 -13.40
N CYS A 292 3.76 4.88 -14.10
CA CYS A 292 3.88 3.43 -14.07
C CYS A 292 5.34 3.06 -14.15
N ASP A 293 5.75 2.21 -13.22
CA ASP A 293 7.06 1.60 -13.20
C ASP A 293 6.90 0.08 -13.00
N VAL A 294 7.90 -0.69 -13.44
CA VAL A 294 7.91 -2.14 -13.27
C VAL A 294 8.93 -2.49 -12.20
N ALA A 295 8.47 -3.15 -11.14
CA ALA A 295 9.26 -3.49 -9.98
C ALA A 295 8.89 -4.86 -9.43
N PHE A 296 9.88 -5.68 -9.05
CA PHE A 296 9.64 -7.00 -8.44
C PHE A 296 8.58 -7.84 -9.17
N GLU A 297 8.66 -7.95 -10.50
CA GLU A 297 7.71 -8.72 -11.33
C GLU A 297 6.26 -8.18 -11.34
N THR A 298 6.00 -6.99 -10.80
CA THR A 298 4.70 -6.33 -10.89
C THR A 298 4.84 -4.92 -11.46
N LYS A 299 3.76 -4.40 -12.01
CA LYS A 299 3.67 -2.96 -12.27
C LYS A 299 3.27 -2.25 -10.98
N ILE A 300 3.85 -1.08 -10.75
CA ILE A 300 3.47 -0.12 -9.72
C ILE A 300 2.83 1.03 -10.47
N GLU A 301 1.51 1.14 -10.37
CA GLU A 301 0.74 2.19 -11.04
C GLU A 301 0.28 3.23 -10.02
N GLN A 302 0.41 4.49 -10.39
CA GLN A 302 -0.14 5.61 -9.66
C GLN A 302 -0.90 6.51 -10.62
N GLY A 303 -1.97 7.09 -10.12
CA GLY A 303 -2.76 8.06 -10.85
C GLY A 303 -3.17 9.16 -9.90
N TRP A 304 -3.16 10.41 -10.38
CA TRP A 304 -3.59 11.57 -9.64
C TRP A 304 -4.59 12.38 -10.45
N LEU A 305 -5.68 12.73 -9.80
CA LEU A 305 -6.60 13.77 -10.22
C LEU A 305 -6.29 15.03 -9.42
N LEU A 306 -5.71 16.01 -10.10
CA LEU A 306 -5.35 17.29 -9.52
C LEU A 306 -6.34 18.38 -9.92
N SER A 307 -6.60 19.33 -9.04
CA SER A 307 -7.44 20.50 -9.29
C SER A 307 -6.76 21.81 -8.91
N ARG A 308 -7.11 22.90 -9.59
CA ARG A 308 -6.72 24.26 -9.16
C ARG A 308 -7.54 24.77 -7.96
N THR A 309 -8.61 24.08 -7.60
CA THR A 309 -9.47 24.39 -6.45
C THR A 309 -9.60 23.18 -5.54
N ASN A 310 -10.12 23.36 -4.33
CA ASN A 310 -10.34 22.26 -3.37
C ASN A 310 -11.45 21.27 -3.80
N THR A 311 -12.07 21.47 -4.96
CA THR A 311 -13.14 20.60 -5.47
C THR A 311 -13.21 20.63 -6.99
N LEU A 312 -13.86 19.63 -7.57
CA LEU A 312 -14.21 19.53 -8.99
C LEU A 312 -15.68 19.10 -9.12
N SER A 313 -16.32 19.49 -10.22
CA SER A 313 -17.64 18.97 -10.58
C SER A 313 -17.56 17.49 -11.00
N GLN A 314 -18.68 16.77 -10.90
CA GLN A 314 -18.73 15.36 -11.29
C GLN A 314 -18.34 15.14 -12.76
N ASP A 315 -18.80 16.00 -13.67
CA ASP A 315 -18.45 15.92 -15.10
C ASP A 315 -16.93 16.03 -15.34
N GLN A 316 -16.23 16.83 -14.53
CA GLN A 316 -14.77 16.95 -14.60
C GLN A 316 -14.08 15.70 -14.06
N ILE A 317 -14.59 15.14 -12.96
CA ILE A 317 -14.08 13.87 -12.41
C ILE A 317 -14.27 12.75 -13.44
N ASP A 318 -15.46 12.63 -14.03
CA ASP A 318 -15.78 11.60 -15.02
C ASP A 318 -14.90 11.72 -16.27
N ARG A 319 -14.62 12.95 -16.72
CA ARG A 319 -13.68 13.21 -17.82
C ARG A 319 -12.29 12.66 -17.52
N VAL A 320 -11.76 12.93 -16.33
CA VAL A 320 -10.42 12.48 -15.92
C VAL A 320 -10.39 10.96 -15.77
N MET A 321 -11.41 10.37 -15.14
CA MET A 321 -11.48 8.91 -14.98
C MET A 321 -11.57 8.16 -16.31
N ASN A 322 -12.14 8.78 -17.33
CA ASN A 322 -12.15 8.22 -18.68
C ASN A 322 -10.74 8.13 -19.29
N ASP A 323 -9.79 9.00 -18.94
CA ASP A 323 -8.41 8.89 -19.42
C ASP A 323 -7.68 7.69 -18.81
N PHE A 324 -7.87 7.44 -17.51
CA PHE A 324 -7.37 6.22 -16.84
C PHE A 324 -8.03 4.95 -17.41
N THR A 325 -9.34 5.00 -17.66
CA THR A 325 -10.09 3.86 -18.24
C THR A 325 -9.55 3.49 -19.63
N LYS A 326 -9.20 4.47 -20.47
CA LYS A 326 -8.60 4.22 -21.80
C LYS A 326 -7.22 3.56 -21.72
N LEU A 327 -6.47 3.80 -20.64
CA LEU A 327 -5.19 3.14 -20.38
C LEU A 327 -5.35 1.74 -19.76
N GLY A 328 -6.58 1.32 -19.45
CA GLY A 328 -6.85 0.05 -18.77
C GLY A 328 -6.52 0.07 -17.27
N VAL A 329 -6.41 1.26 -16.68
CA VAL A 329 -6.24 1.43 -15.23
C VAL A 329 -7.57 1.13 -14.54
N ASP A 330 -7.53 0.35 -13.47
CA ASP A 330 -8.70 0.09 -12.64
C ASP A 330 -9.05 1.33 -11.81
N ILE A 331 -10.09 2.05 -12.25
CA ILE A 331 -10.51 3.29 -11.60
C ILE A 331 -11.14 3.06 -10.22
N THR A 332 -11.47 1.82 -9.84
CA THR A 332 -11.99 1.51 -8.51
C THR A 332 -10.93 1.64 -7.42
N LEU A 333 -9.65 1.69 -7.81
CA LEU A 333 -8.51 1.93 -6.92
C LEU A 333 -8.36 3.40 -6.52
N PHE A 334 -9.04 4.34 -7.21
CA PHE A 334 -8.97 5.74 -6.84
C PHE A 334 -9.72 6.01 -5.54
N LYS A 335 -9.02 6.63 -4.60
CA LYS A 335 -9.61 7.17 -3.39
C LYS A 335 -9.74 8.66 -3.47
N LYS A 336 -10.83 9.16 -2.89
CA LYS A 336 -11.05 10.59 -2.71
C LYS A 336 -10.38 11.05 -1.42
N TYR A 337 -9.65 12.15 -1.53
CA TYR A 337 -9.01 12.82 -0.41
C TYR A 337 -9.80 14.06 0.00
N TYR A 338 -9.88 14.29 1.30
CA TYR A 338 -10.51 15.45 1.88
C TYR A 338 -9.74 16.72 1.55
N GLN A 339 -10.51 17.67 1.03
CA GLN A 339 -10.09 19.02 0.70
C GLN A 339 -11.22 19.93 1.20
N GLY A 340 -10.89 20.91 2.03
CA GLY A 340 -11.89 21.72 2.74
C GLY A 340 -11.41 23.13 3.04
N ASP A 341 -12.30 23.94 3.60
CA ASP A 341 -12.02 25.32 4.02
C ASP A 341 -11.25 25.37 5.36
N ASP A 342 -11.28 24.29 6.13
CA ASP A 342 -10.52 24.06 7.36
C ASP A 342 -9.09 23.59 7.11
N CYS A 343 -8.78 23.15 5.88
CA CYS A 343 -7.42 22.82 5.47
C CYS A 343 -6.51 24.05 5.47
N GLN A 344 -5.43 23.97 6.25
CA GLN A 344 -4.42 25.03 6.32
C GLN A 344 -3.25 24.74 5.37
N TYR A 345 -3.44 25.03 4.08
CA TYR A 345 -2.44 24.71 3.06
C TYR A 345 -1.14 25.53 3.20
N ASP A 346 -1.18 26.73 3.76
CA ASP A 346 -0.02 27.63 3.93
C ASP A 346 0.53 27.66 5.36
N ALA A 347 0.33 26.59 6.15
CA ALA A 347 0.76 26.50 7.55
C ALA A 347 2.28 26.37 7.76
N GLU A 348 3.11 27.05 6.96
CA GLU A 348 4.58 27.00 7.03
C GLU A 348 5.19 27.62 8.30
N ASN A 349 4.41 28.02 9.33
CA ASN A 349 4.95 28.85 10.42
C ASN A 349 4.59 28.47 11.86
N SER A 350 4.09 27.27 12.16
CA SER A 350 3.95 26.84 13.56
C SER A 350 4.41 25.41 13.81
N ALA A 351 5.59 25.32 14.42
CA ALA A 351 6.19 24.18 15.10
C ALA A 351 6.71 23.03 14.21
N SER A 352 8.05 22.92 14.16
CA SER A 352 8.85 21.70 13.88
C SER A 352 8.23 20.67 12.93
N VAL A 353 8.56 20.82 11.64
CA VAL A 353 8.34 19.79 10.62
C VAL A 353 8.94 18.47 11.12
N SER A 354 8.10 17.47 11.38
CA SER A 354 8.58 16.11 11.60
C SER A 354 8.98 15.52 10.25
N SER A 355 10.19 15.83 9.83
CA SER A 355 10.88 15.19 8.71
C SER A 355 10.99 13.67 8.87
N VAL A 356 10.81 13.15 10.09
CA VAL A 356 10.94 11.72 10.42
C VAL A 356 9.87 10.87 9.73
N ALA A 357 8.63 11.35 9.65
CA ALA A 357 7.52 10.61 9.04
C ALA A 357 7.64 10.46 7.52
N TYR A 358 8.15 11.50 6.84
CA TYR A 358 8.53 11.42 5.43
C TYR A 358 9.74 10.52 5.25
N VAL A 359 10.77 10.67 6.09
CA VAL A 359 11.98 9.86 5.98
C VAL A 359 11.65 8.37 6.00
N PHE A 360 10.82 7.87 6.93
CA PHE A 360 10.47 6.43 6.93
C PHE A 360 9.72 5.97 5.68
N SER A 361 8.68 6.69 5.25
CA SER A 361 7.90 6.31 4.06
C SER A 361 8.74 6.35 2.77
N PHE A 362 9.72 7.27 2.72
CA PHE A 362 10.63 7.47 1.58
C PHE A 362 11.86 6.55 1.62
N THR A 363 12.41 6.20 2.78
CA THR A 363 13.45 5.15 2.86
C THR A 363 12.87 3.82 2.40
N LEU A 364 11.61 3.55 2.75
CA LEU A 364 10.88 2.36 2.30
C LEU A 364 10.64 2.36 0.79
N ALA A 365 10.20 3.47 0.19
CA ALA A 365 10.14 3.61 -1.27
C ALA A 365 11.53 3.48 -1.91
N SER A 366 12.55 4.16 -1.38
CA SER A 366 13.93 4.13 -1.89
C SER A 366 14.42 2.70 -1.97
N ALA A 367 14.23 1.92 -0.91
CA ALA A 367 14.69 0.56 -0.86
C ALA A 367 13.91 -0.36 -1.82
N ILE A 368 12.62 -0.12 -2.05
CA ILE A 368 11.85 -0.79 -3.12
C ILE A 368 12.52 -0.48 -4.46
N PHE A 369 12.79 0.79 -4.77
CA PHE A 369 13.25 1.17 -6.10
C PHE A 369 14.77 0.96 -6.33
N ASN A 370 15.63 1.02 -5.31
CA ASN A 370 17.09 0.80 -5.46
C ASN A 370 17.45 -0.65 -5.78
N ARG A 371 16.61 -1.63 -5.42
CA ARG A 371 16.78 -3.02 -5.84
C ARG A 371 16.36 -3.29 -7.30
N LEU A 372 15.92 -2.27 -8.04
CA LEU A 372 15.53 -2.38 -9.45
C LEU A 372 16.68 -2.14 -10.43
N PHE A 373 17.86 -1.69 -9.97
CA PHE A 373 19.01 -1.33 -10.80
C PHE A 373 20.30 -2.05 -10.42
#